data_AF-A0A4S4K9U2-F1
#
_entry.id   AF-A0A4S4K9U2-F1
#
_cell.length_a   1.000
_cell.length_b   1.000
_cell.length_c   1.000
_cell.angle_alpha   90.00
_cell.angle_beta   90.00
_cell.angle_gamma   90.00
#
_symmetry.space_group_name_H-M   'P 1'
#
loop_
_entity.id
_entity.type
_entity.pdbx_description
1 polymer ?
#
loop_
_entity_poly.entity_id
_entity_poly.type
_entity_poly.pdbx_seq_one_letter_code
_entity_poly.pdbx_strand_id
1 'polypeptide(L)'
;MGTRQYGMDATPLKKKSQRKKCDKTTSRALGVRVWNHATQSYITQDKYKGREVRPDEFSSVLASFLCDGERLLVYQIPVILRKLYALARIINRLKGYRFYGCSLLMIYDGDREAQEAFRVSSLDSPSPRSNRGESLERQLDVRTPGGTKQARAPLRRSRSEDLLVGPVADRSNRRRKRGEVQIRIVDFAHTTTGRDWLPYPPPGHTETEEVTSSTGYQAEVDPETGLIYARFPPHYPSQPDRGFLFGLKNLSETLEKIWNEERIRRIKAAKDHSSVEDEQLPPLYVEGREVFDEIFLTSDGEEDLGNIST
;
A
#
# COMPACT_ATOMS: atom_id res chain seq x y z
N MET A 1 -7.90 3.75 -2.50
CA MET A 1 -7.07 4.56 -1.58
C MET A 1 -7.29 6.04 -1.87
N GLY A 2 -7.13 6.91 -0.87
CA GLY A 2 -7.29 8.35 -1.04
C GLY A 2 -8.71 8.89 -0.80
N THR A 3 -8.79 10.20 -0.56
CA THR A 3 -10.03 10.94 -0.22
C THR A 3 -10.87 11.32 -1.44
N ARG A 4 -10.33 11.17 -2.66
CA ARG A 4 -10.99 11.46 -3.93
C ARG A 4 -10.91 10.28 -4.89
N GLN A 5 -12.06 9.81 -5.38
CA GLN A 5 -12.19 8.63 -6.27
C GLN A 5 -12.73 8.95 -7.68
N TYR A 6 -12.72 10.22 -8.09
CA TYR A 6 -13.13 10.64 -9.43
C TYR A 6 -12.03 11.46 -10.09
N GLY A 7 -11.85 11.28 -11.40
CA GLY A 7 -10.89 12.03 -12.22
C GLY A 7 -11.21 13.53 -12.32
N MET A 8 -10.34 14.27 -12.99
CA MET A 8 -10.43 15.75 -13.08
C MET A 8 -11.52 16.22 -14.06
N ASP A 9 -11.83 15.40 -15.06
CA ASP A 9 -12.78 15.62 -16.15
C ASP A 9 -14.17 14.99 -15.90
N ALA A 10 -14.35 14.37 -14.72
CA ALA A 10 -15.60 13.71 -14.34
C ALA A 10 -16.81 14.63 -14.49
N THR A 11 -17.94 14.08 -14.96
CA THR A 11 -19.19 14.87 -14.99
C THR A 11 -19.70 15.15 -13.57
N PRO A 12 -20.53 16.19 -13.35
CA PRO A 12 -21.12 16.46 -12.04
C PRO A 12 -21.90 15.27 -11.46
N LEU A 13 -22.61 14.53 -12.32
CA LEU A 13 -23.31 13.30 -11.95
C LEU A 13 -22.33 12.21 -11.50
N LYS A 14 -21.20 12.04 -12.21
CA LYS A 14 -20.15 11.10 -11.84
C LYS A 14 -19.50 11.48 -10.51
N LYS A 15 -19.17 12.75 -10.29
CA LYS A 15 -18.67 13.27 -9.01
C LYS A 15 -19.65 12.98 -7.87
N LYS A 16 -20.93 13.30 -8.04
CA LYS A 16 -21.98 13.02 -7.03
C LYS A 16 -22.09 11.53 -6.71
N SER A 17 -22.07 10.69 -7.74
CA SER A 17 -22.10 9.23 -7.59
C SER A 17 -20.86 8.69 -6.88
N GLN A 18 -19.66 9.17 -7.22
CA GLN A 18 -18.41 8.74 -6.61
C GLN A 18 -18.27 9.26 -5.18
N ARG A 19 -18.69 10.49 -4.87
CA ARG A 19 -18.76 11.01 -3.48
C ARG A 19 -19.74 10.20 -2.65
N LYS A 20 -20.98 9.97 -3.12
CA LYS A 20 -21.94 9.09 -2.42
C LYS A 20 -21.40 7.68 -2.19
N LYS A 21 -20.52 7.18 -3.07
CA LYS A 21 -19.79 5.94 -2.85
C LYS A 21 -18.65 6.12 -1.85
N CYS A 22 -17.84 7.17 -1.90
CA CYS A 22 -16.79 7.41 -0.90
C CYS A 22 -17.38 7.53 0.51
N ASP A 23 -18.47 8.29 0.63
CA ASP A 23 -19.17 8.55 1.89
C ASP A 23 -19.81 7.28 2.47
N LYS A 24 -20.17 6.33 1.60
CA LYS A 24 -20.71 5.04 2.02
C LYS A 24 -19.65 3.93 2.08
N THR A 25 -18.49 4.05 1.41
CA THR A 25 -17.73 2.87 0.94
C THR A 25 -16.24 3.12 0.62
N THR A 26 -15.42 2.07 0.72
CA THR A 26 -13.99 2.09 0.42
C THR A 26 -13.62 1.53 -0.99
N SER A 27 -13.99 2.21 -2.09
CA SER A 27 -13.49 2.08 -3.49
C SER A 27 -13.63 0.73 -4.26
N ARG A 28 -13.54 0.78 -5.62
CA ARG A 28 -14.11 -0.19 -6.58
C ARG A 28 -13.05 -1.04 -7.32
N ALA A 29 -13.45 -2.32 -7.56
CA ALA A 29 -12.91 -3.33 -8.48
C ALA A 29 -11.71 -4.17 -8.00
N LEU A 30 -11.90 -4.90 -6.90
CA LEU A 30 -11.62 -6.35 -6.76
C LEU A 30 -12.16 -6.80 -5.39
N GLY A 31 -12.77 -7.99 -5.35
CA GLY A 31 -13.27 -8.58 -4.12
C GLY A 31 -12.12 -9.19 -3.30
N VAL A 32 -12.25 -9.14 -1.97
CA VAL A 32 -11.31 -9.84 -1.08
C VAL A 32 -11.53 -11.34 -1.22
N ARG A 33 -10.44 -12.10 -1.44
CA ARG A 33 -10.46 -13.57 -1.41
C ARG A 33 -9.46 -14.04 -0.37
N VAL A 34 -9.92 -14.85 0.57
CA VAL A 34 -9.13 -15.36 1.70
C VAL A 34 -9.25 -16.87 1.72
N TRP A 35 -8.12 -17.57 1.85
CA TRP A 35 -8.11 -19.00 2.07
C TRP A 35 -8.41 -19.29 3.54
N ASN A 36 -9.41 -20.15 3.80
CA ASN A 36 -9.76 -20.61 5.14
C ASN A 36 -9.33 -22.08 5.30
N HIS A 37 -8.36 -22.33 6.18
CA HIS A 37 -7.86 -23.67 6.49
C HIS A 37 -8.88 -24.53 7.23
N ALA A 38 -9.68 -23.95 8.13
CA ALA A 38 -10.69 -24.71 8.87
C ALA A 38 -11.76 -25.30 7.93
N THR A 39 -12.14 -24.56 6.89
CA THR A 39 -13.15 -24.99 5.90
C THR A 39 -12.56 -25.50 4.58
N GLN A 40 -11.24 -25.48 4.42
CA GLN A 40 -10.51 -25.82 3.19
C GLN A 40 -11.12 -25.16 1.94
N SER A 41 -11.50 -23.89 2.05
CA SER A 41 -12.24 -23.19 1.00
C SER A 41 -11.92 -21.69 0.95
N TYR A 42 -12.19 -21.07 -0.20
CA TYR A 42 -12.05 -19.64 -0.36
C TYR A 42 -13.28 -18.89 0.13
N ILE A 43 -13.07 -17.97 1.06
CA ILE A 43 -14.06 -16.95 1.41
C ILE A 43 -13.88 -15.79 0.45
N THR A 44 -14.90 -15.53 -0.36
CA THR A 44 -14.91 -14.40 -1.29
C THR A 44 -15.90 -13.35 -0.82
N GLN A 45 -15.44 -12.12 -0.67
CA GLN A 45 -16.29 -10.96 -0.43
C GLN A 45 -16.24 -10.06 -1.65
N ASP A 46 -17.41 -9.75 -2.20
CA ASP A 46 -17.49 -8.81 -3.30
C ASP A 46 -17.39 -7.36 -2.82
N LYS A 47 -17.30 -6.45 -3.79
CA LYS A 47 -17.24 -5.02 -3.51
C LYS A 47 -18.47 -4.50 -2.77
N TYR A 48 -19.65 -5.12 -2.91
CA TYR A 48 -20.87 -4.61 -2.30
C TYR A 48 -20.83 -4.84 -0.79
N LYS A 49 -20.30 -5.98 -0.34
CA LYS A 49 -19.97 -6.16 1.09
C LYS A 49 -18.95 -5.15 1.59
N GLY A 50 -17.87 -4.92 0.84
CA GLY A 50 -16.88 -3.88 1.19
C GLY A 50 -17.46 -2.46 1.27
N ARG A 51 -18.61 -2.22 0.61
CA ARG A 51 -19.33 -0.94 0.64
C ARG A 51 -20.25 -0.78 1.86
N GLU A 52 -20.49 -1.83 2.60
CA GLU A 52 -21.30 -1.77 3.81
C GLU A 52 -20.41 -1.63 5.05
N VAL A 53 -19.09 -1.83 4.91
CA VAL A 53 -18.10 -1.71 5.99
C VAL A 53 -18.05 -0.28 6.50
N ARG A 54 -18.43 -0.12 7.76
CA ARG A 54 -18.36 1.15 8.47
C ARG A 54 -16.93 1.40 8.99
N PRO A 55 -16.53 2.66 9.26
CA PRO A 55 -15.19 2.95 9.78
C PRO A 55 -14.82 2.18 11.04
N ASP A 56 -15.78 1.95 11.94
CA ASP A 56 -15.62 1.16 13.17
C ASP A 56 -15.41 -0.34 12.91
N GLU A 57 -15.90 -0.85 11.78
CA GLU A 57 -15.79 -2.26 11.37
C GLU A 57 -14.53 -2.52 10.53
N PHE A 58 -13.88 -1.48 10.01
CA PHE A 58 -12.74 -1.64 9.11
C PHE A 58 -11.60 -2.47 9.73
N SER A 59 -11.34 -2.29 11.03
CA SER A 59 -10.32 -3.04 11.77
C SER A 59 -10.63 -4.54 11.81
N SER A 60 -11.89 -4.93 12.07
CA SER A 60 -12.27 -6.35 12.14
C SER A 60 -12.27 -6.99 10.75
N VAL A 61 -12.69 -6.26 9.72
CA VAL A 61 -12.64 -6.71 8.34
C VAL A 61 -11.19 -6.93 7.88
N LEU A 62 -10.28 -6.00 8.18
CA LEU A 62 -8.87 -6.15 7.83
C LEU A 62 -8.21 -7.28 8.62
N ALA A 63 -8.56 -7.47 9.90
CA ALA A 63 -8.12 -8.62 10.67
C ALA A 63 -8.63 -9.93 10.08
N SER A 64 -9.88 -9.97 9.58
CA SER A 64 -10.44 -11.15 8.91
C SER A 64 -9.71 -11.49 7.60
N PHE A 65 -9.20 -10.47 6.89
CA PHE A 65 -8.36 -10.68 5.71
C PHE A 65 -7.00 -11.30 6.05
N LEU A 66 -6.44 -10.94 7.21
CA LEU A 66 -5.20 -11.52 7.72
C LEU A 66 -5.43 -12.78 8.56
N CYS A 67 -6.63 -13.36 8.52
CA CYS A 67 -6.97 -14.59 9.23
C CYS A 67 -7.04 -15.75 8.25
N ASP A 68 -6.38 -16.86 8.57
CA ASP A 68 -6.37 -18.06 7.74
C ASP A 68 -7.51 -19.03 8.10
N GLY A 69 -8.50 -18.58 8.88
CA GLY A 69 -9.62 -19.38 9.38
C GLY A 69 -9.37 -20.01 10.74
N GLU A 70 -8.12 -20.15 11.16
CA GLU A 70 -7.74 -20.70 12.47
C GLU A 70 -7.02 -19.65 13.33
N ARG A 71 -6.11 -18.88 12.72
CA ARG A 71 -5.27 -17.89 13.40
C ARG A 71 -5.09 -16.62 12.58
N LEU A 72 -4.77 -15.55 13.30
CA LEU A 72 -4.32 -14.30 12.69
C LEU A 72 -2.85 -14.42 12.25
N LEU A 73 -2.58 -14.12 10.98
CA LEU A 73 -1.25 -14.05 10.36
C LEU A 73 -0.48 -12.79 10.81
N VAL A 74 -0.41 -12.58 12.13
CA VAL A 74 0.09 -11.36 12.77
C VAL A 74 1.52 -10.99 12.37
N TYR A 75 2.37 -11.98 12.08
CA TYR A 75 3.76 -11.80 11.64
C TYR A 75 3.88 -11.12 10.27
N GLN A 76 2.81 -11.09 9.48
CA GLN A 76 2.78 -10.34 8.23
C GLN A 76 2.68 -8.83 8.46
N ILE A 77 2.09 -8.38 9.57
CA ILE A 77 1.83 -6.96 9.86
C ILE A 77 3.11 -6.12 9.82
N PRO A 78 4.23 -6.48 10.49
CA PRO A 78 5.47 -5.71 10.40
C PRO A 78 5.98 -5.56 8.97
N VAL A 79 5.85 -6.60 8.13
CA VAL A 79 6.30 -6.54 6.74
C VAL A 79 5.39 -5.67 5.88
N ILE A 80 4.07 -5.75 6.10
CA ILE A 80 3.10 -4.88 5.46
C ILE A 80 3.42 -3.41 5.80
N LEU A 81 3.61 -3.10 7.09
CA LEU A 81 3.93 -1.74 7.55
C LEU A 81 5.20 -1.18 6.90
N ARG A 82 6.30 -1.95 6.87
CA ARG A 82 7.54 -1.52 6.18
C ARG A 82 7.28 -1.15 4.73
N LYS A 83 6.47 -1.94 4.02
CA LYS A 83 6.11 -1.69 2.61
C LYS A 83 5.24 -0.46 2.46
N LEU A 84 4.28 -0.24 3.38
CA LEU A 84 3.44 0.95 3.39
C LEU A 84 4.24 2.22 3.68
N TYR A 85 5.18 2.19 4.64
CA TYR A 85 6.05 3.33 4.94
C TYR A 85 7.01 3.65 3.79
N ALA A 86 7.62 2.63 3.20
CA ALA A 86 8.45 2.82 2.01
C ALA A 86 7.63 3.40 0.84
N LEU A 87 6.39 2.93 0.67
CA LEU A 87 5.48 3.46 -0.32
C LEU A 87 5.10 4.93 -0.03
N ALA A 88 4.82 5.28 1.22
CA ALA A 88 4.54 6.64 1.64
C ALA A 88 5.71 7.58 1.29
N ARG A 89 6.96 7.16 1.52
CA ARG A 89 8.16 7.92 1.12
C ARG A 89 8.24 8.16 -0.39
N ILE A 90 7.87 7.15 -1.19
CA ILE A 90 7.84 7.28 -2.66
C ILE A 90 6.77 8.29 -3.06
N ILE A 91 5.52 8.11 -2.60
CA ILE A 91 4.40 8.99 -2.94
C ILE A 91 4.65 10.44 -2.49
N ASN A 92 5.27 10.64 -1.32
CA ASN A 92 5.63 11.97 -0.82
C ASN A 92 6.65 12.70 -1.71
N ARG A 93 7.54 11.96 -2.40
CA ARG A 93 8.51 12.53 -3.34
C ARG A 93 7.91 12.83 -4.72
N LEU A 94 6.80 12.19 -5.09
CA LEU A 94 6.11 12.37 -6.36
C LEU A 94 5.24 13.63 -6.34
N LYS A 95 5.90 14.78 -6.23
CA LYS A 95 5.25 16.10 -6.27
C LYS A 95 4.52 16.30 -7.60
N GLY A 96 3.27 16.71 -7.49
CA GLY A 96 2.37 16.92 -8.62
C GLY A 96 1.80 15.67 -9.25
N TYR A 97 2.00 14.47 -8.71
CA TYR A 97 1.21 13.31 -9.09
C TYR A 97 -0.06 13.21 -8.25
N ARG A 98 -1.15 12.72 -8.84
CA ARG A 98 -2.42 12.41 -8.18
C ARG A 98 -2.88 11.02 -8.56
N PHE A 99 -3.24 10.21 -7.56
CA PHE A 99 -3.57 8.79 -7.71
C PHE A 99 -5.06 8.56 -7.47
N TYR A 100 -5.91 9.21 -8.26
CA TYR A 100 -7.36 9.09 -8.09
C TYR A 100 -7.87 7.72 -8.50
N GLY A 101 -8.66 7.09 -7.63
CA GLY A 101 -9.25 5.78 -7.91
C GLY A 101 -8.25 4.62 -7.91
N CYS A 102 -6.99 4.85 -7.55
CA CYS A 102 -6.00 3.78 -7.42
C CYS A 102 -6.27 2.89 -6.19
N SER A 103 -5.86 1.63 -6.31
CA SER A 103 -6.07 0.58 -5.30
C SER A 103 -4.75 0.03 -4.79
N LEU A 104 -4.74 -0.47 -3.55
CA LEU A 104 -3.66 -1.32 -3.05
C LEU A 104 -4.07 -2.78 -3.17
N LEU A 105 -3.29 -3.55 -3.90
CA LEU A 105 -3.45 -4.99 -4.03
C LEU A 105 -2.50 -5.68 -3.05
N MET A 106 -3.09 -6.40 -2.09
CA MET A 106 -2.38 -7.25 -1.14
C MET A 106 -2.58 -8.71 -1.53
N ILE A 107 -1.49 -9.47 -1.65
CA ILE A 107 -1.49 -10.88 -2.04
C ILE A 107 -0.58 -11.64 -1.10
N TYR A 108 -1.02 -12.77 -0.58
CA TYR A 108 -0.19 -13.67 0.20
C TYR A 108 -0.49 -15.13 -0.15
N ASP A 109 0.42 -16.00 0.25
CA ASP A 109 0.27 -17.44 0.07
C ASP A 109 -0.58 -18.01 1.21
N GLY A 110 -1.73 -18.62 0.90
CA GLY A 110 -2.59 -19.26 1.88
C GLY A 110 -2.08 -20.62 2.35
N ASP A 111 -0.96 -21.11 1.83
CA ASP A 111 -0.34 -22.39 2.21
C ASP A 111 0.20 -22.35 3.65
N ARG A 112 -0.15 -23.37 4.46
CA ARG A 112 0.17 -23.39 5.90
C ARG A 112 1.67 -23.48 6.11
N GLU A 113 2.33 -24.34 5.36
CA GLU A 113 3.78 -24.57 5.39
C GLU A 113 4.54 -23.31 4.98
N ALA A 114 4.05 -22.58 3.96
CA ALA A 114 4.61 -21.29 3.58
C ALA A 114 4.48 -20.25 4.70
N GLN A 115 3.31 -20.14 5.34
CA GLN A 115 3.09 -19.19 6.43
C GLN A 115 3.89 -19.54 7.68
N GLU A 116 4.04 -20.82 7.99
CA GLU A 116 4.81 -21.29 9.13
C GLU A 116 6.32 -21.06 8.92
N ALA A 117 6.84 -21.36 7.74
CA ALA A 117 8.22 -21.05 7.36
C ALA A 117 8.50 -19.54 7.44
N PHE A 118 7.52 -18.71 7.04
CA PHE A 118 7.61 -17.26 7.17
C PHE A 118 7.63 -16.82 8.64
N ARG A 119 6.77 -17.39 9.49
CA ARG A 119 6.72 -17.10 10.94
C ARG A 119 8.07 -17.37 11.60
N VAL A 120 8.62 -18.57 11.44
CA VAL A 120 9.93 -18.96 12.01
C VAL A 120 11.01 -17.99 11.54
N SER A 121 11.08 -17.71 10.24
CA SER A 121 12.05 -16.76 9.69
C SER A 121 11.87 -15.32 10.17
N SER A 122 10.68 -14.94 10.63
CA SER A 122 10.39 -13.62 11.17
C SER A 122 10.82 -13.49 12.63
N LEU A 123 10.79 -14.58 13.39
CA LEU A 123 11.27 -14.67 14.77
C LEU A 123 12.80 -14.73 14.83
N ASP A 124 13.44 -15.47 13.91
CA ASP A 124 14.90 -15.62 13.84
C ASP A 124 15.67 -14.37 13.36
N SER A 125 14.97 -13.27 13.03
CA SER A 125 15.60 -12.00 12.64
C SER A 125 15.49 -10.93 13.74
N PRO A 126 16.16 -11.06 14.90
CA PRO A 126 16.22 -9.99 15.88
C PRO A 126 17.32 -8.97 15.50
N SER A 127 16.93 -7.87 14.87
CA SER A 127 17.70 -6.59 14.74
C SER A 127 19.04 -6.61 13.97
N PRO A 128 19.46 -5.48 13.37
CA PRO A 128 20.75 -5.35 12.67
C PRO A 128 21.89 -4.96 13.63
N ARG A 129 21.96 -5.56 14.83
CA ARG A 129 23.08 -5.32 15.75
C ARG A 129 23.96 -6.56 15.79
N SER A 130 25.13 -6.43 15.18
CA SER A 130 26.30 -7.31 15.27
C SER A 130 26.20 -8.67 14.57
N ASN A 131 26.52 -8.71 13.27
CA ASN A 131 27.29 -9.81 12.68
C ASN A 131 28.66 -9.30 12.25
N ARG A 132 29.44 -8.81 13.22
CA ARG A 132 30.89 -8.72 13.08
C ARG A 132 31.43 -10.14 13.28
N GLY A 133 31.56 -10.86 12.18
CA GLY A 133 32.22 -12.16 12.13
C GLY A 133 31.24 -13.31 11.96
N GLU A 134 30.86 -13.61 10.73
CA GLU A 134 30.60 -15.01 10.39
C GLU A 134 31.00 -15.30 8.93
N SER A 135 32.12 -16.00 8.86
CA SER A 135 32.58 -16.93 7.84
C SER A 135 32.86 -16.44 6.41
N LEU A 136 34.16 -16.20 6.21
CA LEU A 136 34.90 -15.95 4.98
C LEU A 136 35.19 -17.24 4.18
N GLU A 137 34.44 -18.33 4.36
CA GLU A 137 34.82 -19.67 3.85
C GLU A 137 33.78 -20.33 2.94
N ARG A 138 33.22 -19.59 1.97
CA ARG A 138 32.47 -20.23 0.88
C ARG A 138 32.79 -19.73 -0.53
N GLN A 139 34.03 -19.29 -0.72
CA GLN A 139 34.59 -18.97 -2.04
C GLN A 139 35.79 -19.85 -2.37
N LEU A 140 35.63 -21.18 -2.33
CA LEU A 140 36.51 -22.08 -3.06
C LEU A 140 35.67 -23.14 -3.77
N ASP A 141 36.02 -23.35 -5.03
CA ASP A 141 35.56 -24.37 -5.99
C ASP A 141 34.19 -24.08 -6.67
N VAL A 142 34.12 -23.73 -7.95
CA VAL A 142 34.60 -24.48 -9.13
C VAL A 142 35.12 -23.53 -10.22
N ARG A 143 36.41 -23.67 -10.59
CA ARG A 143 36.99 -23.06 -11.80
C ARG A 143 36.89 -24.03 -12.98
N THR A 144 36.07 -23.71 -13.98
CA THR A 144 36.18 -24.28 -15.33
C THR A 144 36.92 -23.27 -16.22
N PRO A 145 38.01 -23.63 -16.92
CA PRO A 145 38.73 -22.71 -17.79
C PRO A 145 38.10 -22.66 -19.18
N GLY A 146 37.69 -21.45 -19.62
CA GLY A 146 37.27 -21.20 -21.00
C GLY A 146 35.89 -20.55 -21.10
N GLY A 147 35.87 -19.25 -21.36
CA GLY A 147 34.65 -18.52 -21.72
C GLY A 147 34.62 -17.11 -21.15
N THR A 148 34.97 -16.12 -21.97
CA THR A 148 34.72 -14.70 -21.74
C THR A 148 33.22 -14.46 -21.51
N LYS A 149 32.77 -14.51 -20.26
CA LYS A 149 31.44 -14.06 -19.86
C LYS A 149 31.51 -12.57 -19.54
N GLN A 150 31.18 -11.75 -20.53
CA GLN A 150 30.72 -10.39 -20.28
C GLN A 150 29.62 -10.45 -19.21
N ALA A 151 29.79 -9.68 -18.14
CA ALA A 151 28.79 -9.52 -17.11
C ALA A 151 27.51 -9.01 -17.77
N ARG A 152 26.51 -9.90 -17.93
CA ARG A 152 25.15 -9.46 -18.31
C ARG A 152 24.66 -8.58 -17.17
N ALA A 153 24.66 -7.27 -17.40
CA ALA A 153 23.97 -6.33 -16.54
C ALA A 153 22.54 -6.83 -16.34
N PRO A 154 22.08 -7.09 -15.10
CA PRO A 154 20.70 -7.47 -14.89
C PRO A 154 19.82 -6.34 -15.41
N LEU A 155 18.81 -6.71 -16.20
CA LEU A 155 17.82 -5.83 -16.82
C LEU A 155 17.40 -4.71 -15.84
N ARG A 156 17.43 -3.46 -16.33
CA ARG A 156 17.02 -2.21 -15.67
C ARG A 156 16.03 -2.45 -14.51
N ARG A 157 16.53 -2.51 -13.27
CA ARG A 157 15.69 -2.44 -12.08
C ARG A 157 15.42 -0.96 -11.76
N SER A 158 14.17 -0.61 -11.48
CA SER A 158 13.80 0.77 -11.17
C SER A 158 14.25 1.13 -9.77
N ARG A 159 14.75 2.35 -9.57
CA ARG A 159 15.10 2.92 -8.24
C ARG A 159 13.97 2.81 -7.21
N SER A 160 12.71 2.67 -7.64
CA SER A 160 11.56 2.43 -6.77
C SER A 160 11.58 1.06 -6.09
N GLU A 161 12.15 0.04 -6.73
CA GLU A 161 12.35 -1.28 -6.08
C GLU A 161 13.43 -1.19 -5.00
N ASP A 162 14.42 -0.29 -5.14
CA ASP A 162 15.42 0.03 -4.12
C ASP A 162 14.82 0.66 -2.86
N LEU A 163 13.83 1.53 -3.01
CA LEU A 163 13.12 2.13 -1.88
C LEU A 163 12.16 1.16 -1.17
N LEU A 164 11.53 0.23 -1.90
CA LEU A 164 10.59 -0.74 -1.31
C LEU A 164 11.27 -1.93 -0.64
N VAL A 165 12.49 -2.30 -1.07
CA VAL A 165 13.17 -3.53 -0.63
C VAL A 165 14.52 -3.24 0.08
N GLY A 166 14.98 -1.98 0.12
CA GLY A 166 16.22 -1.53 0.78
C GLY A 166 17.47 -1.56 -0.13
N PRO A 167 18.64 -1.03 0.30
CA PRO A 167 19.87 -0.98 -0.52
C PRO A 167 20.40 -2.35 -0.94
N VAL A 168 21.14 -2.42 -2.05
CA VAL A 168 21.68 -3.67 -2.64
C VAL A 168 22.60 -4.45 -1.68
N ALA A 169 23.30 -3.76 -0.78
CA ALA A 169 24.18 -4.38 0.22
C ALA A 169 23.42 -5.25 1.25
N ASP A 170 22.16 -4.91 1.56
CA ASP A 170 21.29 -5.71 2.45
C ASP A 170 20.52 -6.81 1.71
N ARG A 171 20.64 -6.90 0.37
CA ARG A 171 19.87 -7.83 -0.46
C ARG A 171 20.53 -9.18 -0.68
N SER A 172 21.84 -9.33 -0.46
CA SER A 172 22.53 -10.62 -0.61
C SER A 172 21.94 -11.69 0.31
N ASN A 173 21.35 -11.29 1.45
CA ASN A 173 20.68 -12.16 2.41
C ASN A 173 19.14 -12.13 2.37
N ARG A 174 18.50 -11.34 1.50
CA ARG A 174 17.02 -11.26 1.38
C ARG A 174 16.53 -11.76 0.02
N ARG A 175 16.64 -13.07 -0.23
CA ARG A 175 15.70 -13.73 -1.16
C ARG A 175 14.29 -13.55 -0.59
N ARG A 176 13.31 -13.18 -1.43
CA ARG A 176 11.90 -13.04 -1.03
C ARG A 176 11.51 -14.26 -0.18
N LYS A 177 11.07 -14.03 1.05
CA LYS A 177 10.73 -15.15 1.95
C LYS A 177 9.43 -15.77 1.43
N ARG A 178 9.40 -17.10 1.30
CA ARG A 178 8.16 -17.82 0.96
C ARG A 178 7.10 -17.47 2.00
N GLY A 179 5.86 -17.23 1.58
CA GLY A 179 4.76 -16.81 2.46
C GLY A 179 4.64 -15.30 2.72
N GLU A 180 5.61 -14.47 2.33
CA GLU A 180 5.57 -13.02 2.56
C GLU A 180 4.48 -12.30 1.76
N VAL A 181 3.66 -11.46 2.41
CA VAL A 181 2.63 -10.63 1.76
C VAL A 181 3.26 -9.67 0.75
N GLN A 182 2.74 -9.62 -0.48
CA GLN A 182 3.09 -8.65 -1.52
C GLN A 182 2.08 -7.51 -1.56
N ILE A 183 2.57 -6.30 -1.80
CA ILE A 183 1.76 -5.09 -1.92
C ILE A 183 2.11 -4.37 -3.23
N ARG A 184 1.10 -4.01 -4.02
CA ARG A 184 1.23 -3.26 -5.27
C ARG A 184 0.16 -2.17 -5.37
N ILE A 185 0.49 -1.04 -5.98
CA ILE A 185 -0.54 -0.09 -6.45
C ILE A 185 -1.03 -0.57 -7.82
N VAL A 186 -2.35 -0.56 -8.01
CA VAL A 186 -3.02 -0.88 -9.27
C VAL A 186 -4.06 0.20 -9.61
N ASP A 187 -4.65 0.11 -10.81
CA ASP A 187 -5.71 0.99 -11.32
C ASP A 187 -5.31 2.46 -11.55
N PHE A 188 -4.26 2.71 -12.35
CA PHE A 188 -3.75 4.06 -12.65
C PHE A 188 -4.59 4.85 -13.68
N ALA A 189 -5.80 4.40 -14.03
CA ALA A 189 -6.58 4.99 -15.13
C ALA A 189 -6.95 6.47 -14.95
N HIS A 190 -7.00 6.96 -13.70
CA HIS A 190 -7.23 8.36 -13.38
C HIS A 190 -6.05 8.99 -12.63
N THR A 191 -4.85 8.44 -12.84
CA THR A 191 -3.62 9.06 -12.34
C THR A 191 -3.27 10.25 -13.22
N THR A 192 -2.98 11.38 -12.60
CA THR A 192 -2.70 12.63 -13.32
C THR A 192 -1.46 13.30 -12.76
N THR A 193 -0.77 14.05 -13.61
CA THR A 193 0.27 14.98 -13.21
C THR A 193 -0.28 16.40 -13.15
N GLY A 194 0.42 17.28 -12.44
CA GLY A 194 0.09 18.70 -12.33
C GLY A 194 0.20 19.47 -13.66
N ARG A 195 0.57 18.80 -14.76
CA ARG A 195 0.72 19.39 -16.10
C ARG A 195 -0.18 18.77 -17.16
N ASP A 196 -1.00 17.78 -16.80
CA ASP A 196 -1.81 17.02 -17.77
C ASP A 196 -3.16 17.69 -18.09
N TRP A 197 -3.39 18.93 -17.64
CA TRP A 197 -4.71 19.58 -17.73
C TRP A 197 -4.62 21.10 -17.78
N LEU A 198 -5.69 21.71 -18.30
CA LEU A 198 -5.92 23.15 -18.29
C LEU A 198 -7.14 23.52 -17.44
N PRO A 199 -7.13 24.68 -16.75
CA PRO A 199 -8.31 25.18 -16.08
C PRO A 199 -9.40 25.50 -17.10
N TYR A 200 -10.67 25.32 -16.74
CA TYR A 200 -11.78 25.64 -17.64
C TYR A 200 -11.74 27.12 -18.07
N PRO A 201 -11.90 27.41 -19.37
CA PRO A 201 -11.94 28.78 -19.86
C PRO A 201 -13.21 29.49 -19.36
N PRO A 202 -13.18 30.84 -19.26
CA PRO A 202 -14.37 31.60 -18.92
C PRO A 202 -15.48 31.41 -19.98
N PRO A 203 -16.76 31.44 -19.57
CA PRO A 203 -17.88 31.23 -20.47
C PRO A 203 -17.88 32.29 -21.58
N GLY A 204 -17.81 31.84 -22.84
CA GLY A 204 -17.79 32.70 -24.03
C GLY A 204 -16.52 32.62 -24.89
N HIS A 205 -15.49 31.88 -24.45
CA HIS A 205 -14.30 31.63 -25.24
C HIS A 205 -14.11 30.14 -25.53
N THR A 206 -13.76 29.86 -26.79
CA THR A 206 -13.14 28.64 -27.35
C THR A 206 -14.09 27.59 -27.93
N GLU A 207 -13.80 27.21 -29.18
CA GLU A 207 -14.25 25.94 -29.77
C GLU A 207 -13.60 24.80 -28.98
N THR A 208 -14.40 24.00 -28.29
CA THR A 208 -13.93 22.82 -27.56
C THR A 208 -14.23 21.57 -28.38
N GLU A 209 -13.25 20.68 -28.48
CA GLU A 209 -13.49 19.34 -29.01
C GLU A 209 -13.89 18.41 -27.87
N GLU A 210 -15.05 17.77 -28.02
CA GLU A 210 -15.53 16.78 -27.04
C GLU A 210 -15.02 15.39 -27.38
N VAL A 211 -14.27 14.79 -26.46
CA VAL A 211 -13.81 13.40 -26.55
C VAL A 211 -14.48 12.58 -25.46
N THR A 212 -15.38 11.68 -25.86
CA THR A 212 -15.96 10.71 -24.93
C THR A 212 -14.93 9.63 -24.61
N SER A 213 -14.44 9.59 -23.37
CA SER A 213 -13.46 8.59 -22.95
C SER A 213 -14.13 7.32 -22.41
N SER A 214 -14.97 7.45 -21.38
CA SER A 214 -15.61 6.32 -20.69
C SER A 214 -16.90 6.75 -19.97
N THR A 215 -17.74 5.79 -19.57
CA THR A 215 -19.06 6.09 -18.97
C THR A 215 -18.97 7.05 -17.77
N GLY A 216 -19.49 8.27 -17.96
CA GLY A 216 -19.48 9.35 -16.97
C GLY A 216 -18.28 10.30 -17.03
N TYR A 217 -17.51 10.26 -18.12
CA TYR A 217 -16.43 11.19 -18.46
C TYR A 217 -16.63 11.70 -19.89
N GLN A 218 -16.49 13.00 -20.08
CA GLN A 218 -16.70 13.70 -21.37
C GLN A 218 -15.63 14.78 -21.48
N ALA A 219 -14.40 14.40 -21.80
CA ALA A 219 -13.29 15.34 -21.75
C ALA A 219 -13.49 16.42 -22.83
N GLU A 220 -13.49 17.67 -22.42
CA GLU A 220 -13.32 18.80 -23.33
C GLU A 220 -11.82 19.03 -23.47
N VAL A 221 -11.33 19.11 -24.71
CA VAL A 221 -9.91 19.21 -25.01
C VAL A 221 -9.63 20.53 -25.70
N ASP A 222 -8.50 21.12 -25.34
CA ASP A 222 -7.96 22.28 -26.04
C ASP A 222 -7.37 21.86 -27.40
N PRO A 223 -7.85 22.43 -28.52
CA PRO A 223 -7.43 21.99 -29.85
C PRO A 223 -5.96 22.32 -30.16
N GLU A 224 -5.36 23.32 -29.52
CA GLU A 224 -3.95 23.69 -29.75
C GLU A 224 -2.98 22.79 -28.98
N THR A 225 -3.26 22.55 -27.70
CA THR A 225 -2.36 21.81 -26.81
C THR A 225 -2.69 20.32 -26.69
N GLY A 226 -3.91 19.91 -27.05
CA GLY A 226 -4.43 18.56 -26.83
C GLY A 226 -4.65 18.22 -25.36
N LEU A 227 -4.60 19.20 -24.46
CA LEU A 227 -4.78 19.00 -23.02
C LEU A 227 -6.26 19.04 -22.64
N ILE A 228 -6.63 18.22 -21.65
CA ILE A 228 -8.01 18.16 -21.16
C ILE A 228 -8.29 19.34 -20.23
N TYR A 229 -9.46 19.97 -20.40
CA TYR A 229 -9.99 20.93 -19.46
C TYR A 229 -10.48 20.21 -18.19
N ALA A 230 -9.89 20.54 -17.04
CA ALA A 230 -10.23 19.93 -15.77
C ALA A 230 -11.46 20.61 -15.14
N ARG A 231 -12.62 19.93 -15.14
CA ARG A 231 -13.81 20.39 -14.40
C ARG A 231 -13.59 20.49 -12.90
N PHE A 232 -12.76 19.60 -12.38
CA PHE A 232 -12.41 19.50 -10.97
C PHE A 232 -10.89 19.42 -10.83
N PRO A 233 -10.16 20.54 -10.99
CA PRO A 233 -8.71 20.54 -10.88
C PRO A 233 -8.26 20.13 -9.47
N PRO A 234 -7.06 19.55 -9.29
CA PRO A 234 -6.50 19.30 -7.98
C PRO A 234 -6.27 20.62 -7.24
N HIS A 235 -6.61 20.71 -5.94
CA HIS A 235 -6.39 21.94 -5.17
C HIS A 235 -4.90 22.31 -5.00
N TYR A 236 -4.02 21.31 -4.97
CA TYR A 236 -2.58 21.51 -4.67
C TYR A 236 -1.66 20.86 -5.71
N PRO A 237 -1.76 21.20 -7.01
CA PRO A 237 -1.17 20.42 -8.11
C PRO A 237 0.35 20.31 -8.12
N SER A 238 1.06 21.09 -7.31
CA SER A 238 2.53 21.02 -7.12
C SER A 238 2.96 20.21 -5.89
N GLN A 239 2.02 19.85 -5.01
CA GLN A 239 2.26 19.12 -3.77
C GLN A 239 2.15 17.60 -3.98
N PRO A 240 2.68 16.76 -3.07
CA PRO A 240 2.42 15.32 -3.10
C PRO A 240 0.93 15.01 -2.85
N ASP A 241 0.51 13.79 -3.21
CA ASP A 241 -0.86 13.34 -3.00
C ASP A 241 -1.13 13.03 -1.51
N ARG A 242 -1.45 14.06 -0.73
CA ARG A 242 -1.78 13.93 0.69
C ARG A 242 -3.03 13.11 0.94
N GLY A 243 -3.97 13.05 0.00
CA GLY A 243 -5.15 12.19 0.11
C GLY A 243 -4.75 10.72 0.10
N PHE A 244 -3.90 10.32 -0.85
CA PHE A 244 -3.36 8.96 -0.90
C PHE A 244 -2.50 8.62 0.33
N LEU A 245 -1.62 9.55 0.74
CA LEU A 245 -0.79 9.40 1.95
C LEU A 245 -1.63 9.24 3.22
N PHE A 246 -2.72 10.00 3.35
CA PHE A 246 -3.64 9.89 4.48
C PHE A 246 -4.31 8.51 4.50
N GLY A 247 -4.65 7.96 3.34
CA GLY A 247 -5.12 6.58 3.24
C GLY A 247 -4.09 5.56 3.74
N LEU A 248 -2.80 5.74 3.38
CA LEU A 248 -1.72 4.86 3.86
C LEU A 248 -1.52 4.97 5.37
N LYS A 249 -1.65 6.18 5.95
CA LYS A 249 -1.58 6.42 7.39
C LYS A 249 -2.66 5.64 8.13
N ASN A 250 -3.94 5.84 7.76
CA ASN A 250 -5.07 5.14 8.38
C ASN A 250 -4.96 3.61 8.27
N LEU A 251 -4.52 3.10 7.12
CA LEU A 251 -4.30 1.66 6.95
C LEU A 251 -3.19 1.14 7.89
N SER A 252 -2.10 1.91 8.03
CA SER A 252 -0.99 1.55 8.91
C SER A 252 -1.42 1.57 10.38
N GLU A 253 -2.14 2.60 10.82
CA GLU A 253 -2.68 2.70 12.19
C GLU A 253 -3.65 1.56 12.50
N THR A 254 -4.47 1.15 11.54
CA THR A 254 -5.37 0.00 11.69
C THR A 254 -4.59 -1.30 11.88
N LEU A 255 -3.51 -1.50 11.11
CA LEU A 255 -2.65 -2.68 11.25
C LEU A 255 -1.91 -2.71 12.60
N GLU A 256 -1.43 -1.57 13.06
CA GLU A 256 -0.81 -1.44 14.39
C GLU A 256 -1.82 -1.76 15.51
N LYS A 257 -3.06 -1.28 15.39
CA LYS A 257 -4.15 -1.61 16.30
C LYS A 257 -4.40 -3.11 16.34
N ILE A 258 -4.50 -3.76 15.18
CA ILE A 258 -4.70 -5.22 15.08
C ILE A 258 -3.57 -5.99 15.79
N TRP A 259 -2.30 -5.59 15.58
CA TRP A 259 -1.16 -6.19 16.28
C TRP A 259 -1.29 -6.06 17.80
N ASN A 260 -1.60 -4.85 18.28
CA ASN A 260 -1.69 -4.57 19.71
C ASN A 260 -2.85 -5.32 20.38
N GLU A 261 -4.00 -5.41 19.72
CA GLU A 261 -5.15 -6.20 20.18
C GLU A 261 -4.80 -7.69 20.30
N GLU A 262 -4.14 -8.25 19.29
CA GLU A 262 -3.67 -9.64 19.31
C GLU A 262 -2.62 -9.86 20.40
N ARG A 263 -1.68 -8.94 20.56
CA ARG A 263 -0.67 -8.98 21.63
C ARG A 263 -1.33 -9.03 23.01
N ILE A 264 -2.30 -8.16 23.27
CA ILE A 264 -3.04 -8.13 24.55
C ILE A 264 -3.83 -9.43 24.74
N ARG A 265 -4.46 -9.95 23.68
CA ARG A 265 -5.19 -11.22 23.71
C ARG A 265 -4.28 -12.38 24.13
N ARG A 266 -3.08 -12.50 23.54
CA ARG A 266 -2.11 -13.55 23.89
C ARG A 266 -1.57 -13.42 25.31
N ILE A 267 -1.30 -12.19 25.78
CA ILE A 267 -0.87 -11.95 27.17
C ILE A 267 -1.95 -12.38 28.16
N LYS A 268 -3.23 -12.13 27.87
CA LYS A 268 -4.34 -12.59 28.72
C LYS A 268 -4.43 -14.11 28.73
N ALA A 269 -4.39 -14.74 27.56
CA ALA A 269 -4.45 -16.20 27.45
C ALA A 269 -3.28 -16.91 28.17
N ALA A 270 -2.07 -16.35 28.11
CA ALA A 270 -0.90 -16.91 28.80
C ALA A 270 -0.99 -16.84 30.34
N LYS A 271 -1.77 -15.90 30.89
CA LYS A 271 -2.04 -15.86 32.34
C LYS A 271 -2.98 -16.96 32.79
N ASP A 272 -3.87 -17.41 31.90
CA ASP A 272 -4.87 -18.44 32.19
C ASP A 272 -4.31 -19.86 31.95
N HIS A 273 -3.30 -20.00 31.08
CA HIS A 273 -2.68 -21.29 30.71
C HIS A 273 -1.14 -21.19 30.72
N SER A 274 -0.47 -21.83 31.69
CA SER A 274 0.97 -21.65 31.97
C SER A 274 1.96 -22.23 30.93
N SER A 275 1.51 -22.53 29.70
CA SER A 275 2.31 -23.22 28.68
C SER A 275 2.46 -22.44 27.35
N VAL A 276 2.03 -21.18 27.27
CA VAL A 276 1.96 -20.39 26.02
C VAL A 276 3.05 -19.30 25.94
N GLU A 277 4.22 -19.52 26.52
CA GLU A 277 5.30 -18.51 26.51
C GLU A 277 5.86 -18.25 25.09
N ASP A 278 5.88 -19.27 24.22
CA ASP A 278 6.45 -19.21 22.86
C ASP A 278 5.62 -18.41 21.82
N GLU A 279 4.44 -17.90 22.19
CA GLU A 279 3.58 -17.12 21.27
C GLU A 279 3.48 -15.63 21.60
N GLN A 280 4.21 -15.15 22.63
CA GLN A 280 4.13 -13.75 23.03
C GLN A 280 4.64 -12.80 21.93
N LEU A 281 3.83 -11.79 21.62
CA LEU A 281 4.19 -10.76 20.65
C LEU A 281 4.91 -9.60 21.35
N PRO A 282 6.08 -9.17 20.85
CA PRO A 282 6.75 -7.99 21.38
C PRO A 282 5.96 -6.71 21.08
N PRO A 283 6.26 -5.60 21.77
CA PRO A 283 5.82 -4.27 21.32
C PRO A 283 6.21 -4.06 19.85
N LEU A 284 5.27 -3.52 19.07
CA LEU A 284 5.49 -3.32 17.65
C LEU A 284 6.44 -2.14 17.42
N TYR A 285 7.62 -2.43 16.88
CA TYR A 285 8.53 -1.42 16.35
C TYR A 285 8.82 -1.73 14.90
N VAL A 286 8.53 -0.77 14.02
CA VAL A 286 8.76 -0.89 12.58
C VAL A 286 9.45 0.38 12.09
N GLU A 287 10.65 0.22 11.56
CA GLU A 287 11.43 1.29 10.96
C GLU A 287 10.65 1.96 9.82
N GLY A 288 10.60 3.29 9.83
CA GLY A 288 9.93 4.09 8.82
C GLY A 288 8.58 4.65 9.20
N ARG A 289 8.07 4.35 10.40
CA ARG A 289 6.83 4.92 10.94
C ARG A 289 6.86 6.45 10.96
N GLU A 290 8.02 7.03 11.23
CA GLU A 290 8.25 8.48 11.32
C GLU A 290 7.91 9.23 10.04
N VAL A 291 7.80 8.55 8.89
CA VAL A 291 7.38 9.19 7.63
C VAL A 291 6.03 9.88 7.74
N PHE A 292 5.08 9.35 8.52
CA PHE A 292 3.78 9.99 8.66
C PHE A 292 3.84 11.20 9.59
N ASP A 293 4.71 11.16 10.59
CA ASP A 293 5.00 12.29 11.46
C ASP A 293 5.62 13.43 10.63
N GLU A 294 6.60 13.13 9.77
CA GLU A 294 7.20 14.09 8.85
C GLU A 294 6.20 14.72 7.85
N ILE A 295 5.13 14.01 7.50
CA ILE A 295 4.15 14.46 6.50
C ILE A 295 3.00 15.23 7.15
N PHE A 296 2.54 14.78 8.33
CA PHE A 296 1.28 15.20 8.95
C PHE A 296 1.45 15.85 10.33
N LEU A 297 2.64 15.93 10.93
CA LEU A 297 2.84 16.70 12.17
C LEU A 297 3.51 18.05 11.89
N THR A 298 3.03 19.08 12.57
CA THR A 298 3.67 20.41 12.59
C THR A 298 4.85 20.43 13.58
N SER A 299 5.63 21.51 13.56
CA SER A 299 6.70 21.76 14.54
C SER A 299 6.22 21.75 15.99
N ASP A 300 4.93 22.03 16.19
CA ASP A 300 4.30 22.18 17.49
C ASP A 300 3.62 20.87 17.95
N GLY A 301 3.72 19.80 17.14
CA GLY A 301 3.17 18.48 17.43
C GLY A 301 1.68 18.33 17.11
N GLU A 302 1.08 19.28 16.39
CA GLU A 302 -0.32 19.20 15.95
C GLU A 302 -0.44 18.46 14.61
N GLU A 303 -1.56 17.76 14.40
CA GLU A 303 -1.82 17.04 13.16
C GLU A 303 -2.29 18.00 12.05
N ASP A 304 -1.43 18.26 11.06
CA ASP A 304 -1.73 19.02 9.85
C ASP A 304 -2.39 18.13 8.79
N LEU A 305 -3.72 18.08 8.81
CA LEU A 305 -4.51 17.46 7.74
C LEU A 305 -4.70 18.37 6.52
N GLY A 306 -4.12 19.58 6.50
CA GLY A 306 -4.44 20.70 5.62
C GLY A 306 -4.61 20.35 4.14
N ASN A 307 -3.52 20.18 3.40
CA ASN A 307 -3.53 20.06 1.93
C ASN A 307 -4.16 18.75 1.38
N ILE A 308 -5.03 18.08 2.14
CA ILE A 308 -5.84 16.95 1.68
C ILE A 308 -6.95 17.47 0.75
N SER A 309 -6.97 16.96 -0.48
CA SER A 309 -8.04 17.29 -1.44
C SER A 309 -9.27 16.41 -1.18
N THR A 310 -10.41 17.01 -0.85
CA THR A 310 -11.75 16.36 -0.74
C THR A 310 -12.60 16.51 -2.01
#